data_AF-A0A947MJ61-F1
#
_entry.id   AF-A0A947MJ61-F1
#
_cell.length_a   1.000
_cell.length_b   1.000
_cell.length_c   1.000
_cell.angle_alpha   90.00
_cell.angle_beta   90.00
_cell.angle_gamma   90.00
#
_symmetry.space_group_name_H-M   'P 1'
#
loop_
_entity.id
_entity.type
_entity.pdbx_description
1 polymer ?
#
loop_
_entity_poly.entity_id
_entity_poly.type
_entity_poly.pdbx_seq_one_letter_code
_entity_poly.pdbx_strand_id
1 'polypeptide(L)'
;MANPIAPAEGMEGLAATITEGYQTLKQITCLEDVYEIMDYLMDEVKDKYSNIRCKIDCAMCCKGLHPPYVTAVEWELILYYINEFPQIIKDEIVRRARFYAAEYRDSLLLQQRMIEGEIPPEQIRDTYQTLAQSLKHATCPFLVMDKCGIYPVRPAKCRAMGNTLVQIEETVKVHTCAWEISNFEDFMREQDSRALTMPVWNVFEKVIEIINPPGSMKAVLPVWLITHIRGNSMLEEPDPKPALVL
;
A
#
# COMPACT_ATOMS: atom_id res chain seq x y z
N MET A 1 26.70 6.91 11.58
CA MET A 1 25.73 7.89 12.13
C MET A 1 25.61 9.02 11.13
N ALA A 2 24.75 8.87 10.12
CA ALA A 2 24.42 9.97 9.24
C ALA A 2 23.46 10.92 9.96
N ASN A 3 23.73 12.23 9.86
CA ASN A 3 22.91 13.28 10.44
C ASN A 3 21.46 13.15 9.93
N PRO A 4 20.43 13.22 10.79
CA PRO A 4 19.08 13.42 10.30
C PRO A 4 19.07 14.74 9.52
N ILE A 5 18.63 14.68 8.25
CA ILE A 5 18.36 15.87 7.46
C ILE A 5 17.41 16.71 8.30
N ALA A 6 17.89 17.87 8.78
CA ALA A 6 17.08 18.77 9.58
C ALA A 6 15.81 19.10 8.76
N PRO A 7 14.64 19.20 9.41
CA PRO A 7 13.45 19.69 8.72
C PRO A 7 13.77 21.03 8.06
N ALA A 8 13.20 21.28 6.89
CA ALA A 8 13.29 22.61 6.27
C ALA A 8 12.71 23.65 7.23
N GLU A 9 13.18 24.90 7.17
CA GLU A 9 12.59 25.98 7.98
C GLU A 9 11.07 26.04 7.75
N GLY A 10 10.28 26.04 8.85
CA GLY A 10 8.81 26.01 8.80
C GLY A 10 8.19 24.61 8.68
N MET A 11 8.99 23.56 8.85
CA MET A 11 8.56 22.15 8.86
C MET A 11 8.66 21.49 10.24
N GLU A 12 8.96 22.26 11.28
CA GLU A 12 9.21 21.77 12.64
C GLU A 12 7.95 21.13 13.24
N GLY A 13 6.77 21.69 12.97
CA GLY A 13 5.49 21.14 13.43
C GLY A 13 5.21 19.75 12.88
N LEU A 14 5.23 19.59 11.55
CA LEU A 14 5.00 18.28 10.91
C LEU A 14 6.07 17.25 11.30
N ALA A 15 7.34 17.68 11.44
CA ALA A 15 8.42 16.79 11.89
C ALA A 15 8.20 16.31 13.34
N ALA A 16 7.73 17.19 14.23
CA ALA A 16 7.37 16.82 15.59
C ALA A 16 6.19 15.83 15.60
N THR A 17 5.13 16.10 14.84
CA THR A 17 3.96 15.23 14.71
C THR A 17 4.32 13.83 14.20
N ILE A 18 5.16 13.73 13.16
CA ILE A 18 5.65 12.45 12.66
C ILE A 18 6.48 11.72 13.73
N THR A 19 7.36 12.45 14.43
CA THR A 19 8.20 11.87 15.48
C THR A 19 7.36 11.30 16.61
N GLU A 20 6.35 12.05 17.07
CA GLU A 20 5.40 11.62 18.08
C GLU A 20 4.62 10.38 17.62
N GLY A 21 4.04 10.42 16.42
CA GLY A 21 3.36 9.28 15.81
C GLY A 21 4.23 8.02 15.81
N TYR A 22 5.52 8.13 15.49
CA TYR A 22 6.45 7.00 15.56
C TYR A 22 6.76 6.50 16.96
N GLN A 23 6.73 7.35 17.99
CA GLN A 23 6.86 6.86 19.36
C GLN A 23 5.61 6.09 19.77
N THR A 24 4.43 6.57 19.39
CA THR A 24 3.16 5.88 19.64
C THR A 24 3.11 4.52 18.94
N LEU A 25 3.59 4.43 17.69
CA LEU A 25 3.68 3.17 16.93
C LEU A 25 4.41 2.04 17.69
N LYS A 26 5.34 2.36 18.60
CA LYS A 26 6.07 1.34 19.39
C LYS A 26 5.21 0.64 20.45
N GLN A 27 4.05 1.20 20.77
CA GLN A 27 3.15 0.71 21.83
C GLN A 27 1.90 0.02 21.26
N ILE A 28 1.73 0.05 19.94
CA ILE A 28 0.52 -0.46 19.28
C ILE A 28 0.54 -1.98 19.22
N THR A 29 -0.63 -2.56 19.44
CA THR A 29 -0.85 -4.01 19.44
C THR A 29 -1.97 -4.47 18.50
N CYS A 30 -2.70 -3.56 17.86
CA CYS A 30 -3.76 -3.87 16.89
C CYS A 30 -3.60 -3.07 15.58
N LEU A 31 -4.30 -3.50 14.55
CA LEU A 31 -4.17 -2.92 13.21
C LEU A 31 -4.89 -1.57 13.08
N GLU A 32 -6.00 -1.41 13.78
CA GLU A 32 -6.86 -0.23 13.78
C GLU A 32 -6.09 1.01 14.23
N ASP A 33 -5.36 0.93 15.34
CA ASP A 33 -4.51 2.02 15.84
C ASP A 33 -3.42 2.41 14.83
N VAL A 34 -2.83 1.44 14.13
CA VAL A 34 -1.86 1.72 13.05
C VAL A 34 -2.55 2.52 11.95
N TYR A 35 -3.76 2.12 11.54
CA TYR A 35 -4.50 2.78 10.48
C TYR A 35 -4.94 4.19 10.87
N GLU A 36 -5.38 4.41 12.11
CA GLU A 36 -5.73 5.74 12.62
C GLU A 36 -4.53 6.69 12.59
N ILE A 37 -3.36 6.25 13.08
CA ILE A 37 -2.14 7.05 13.03
C ILE A 37 -1.71 7.32 11.59
N MET A 38 -1.79 6.31 10.71
CA MET A 38 -1.48 6.51 9.29
C MET A 38 -2.39 7.55 8.66
N ASP A 39 -3.71 7.41 8.82
CA ASP A 39 -4.68 8.34 8.24
C ASP A 39 -4.46 9.76 8.77
N TYR A 40 -4.26 9.93 10.09
CA TYR A 40 -3.91 11.21 10.70
C TYR A 40 -2.65 11.83 10.08
N LEU A 41 -1.55 11.06 9.99
CA LEU A 41 -0.31 11.56 9.40
C LEU A 41 -0.43 11.87 7.91
N MET A 42 -1.25 11.13 7.16
CA MET A 42 -1.50 11.44 5.75
C MET A 42 -2.33 12.72 5.59
N ASP A 43 -3.24 13.01 6.51
CA ASP A 43 -4.04 14.23 6.47
C ASP A 43 -3.19 15.46 6.82
N GLU A 44 -2.30 15.36 7.81
CA GLU A 44 -1.30 16.39 8.12
C GLU A 44 -0.39 16.72 6.91
N VAL A 45 0.00 15.69 6.14
CA VAL A 45 0.77 15.87 4.89
C VAL A 45 -0.06 16.62 3.85
N LYS A 46 -1.33 16.25 3.64
CA LYS A 46 -2.19 16.91 2.64
C LYS A 46 -2.48 18.37 3.01
N ASP A 47 -2.69 18.65 4.29
CA ASP A 47 -2.90 20.01 4.79
C ASP A 47 -1.67 20.88 4.58
N LYS A 48 -0.47 20.31 4.74
CA LYS A 48 0.79 21.02 4.49
C LYS A 48 1.08 21.22 3.01
N TYR A 49 0.79 20.23 2.16
CA TYR A 49 1.10 20.24 0.73
C TYR A 49 -0.18 20.24 -0.11
N SER A 50 -0.79 21.42 -0.24
CA SER A 50 -2.04 21.62 -0.98
C SER A 50 -2.00 21.22 -2.47
N ASN A 51 -0.81 21.05 -3.04
CA ASN A 51 -0.58 20.58 -4.41
C ASN A 51 -0.75 19.06 -4.59
N ILE A 52 -0.82 18.28 -3.50
CA ILE A 52 -1.10 16.84 -3.56
C ILE A 52 -2.52 16.61 -4.07
N ARG A 53 -2.67 15.77 -5.10
CA ARG A 53 -3.96 15.45 -5.71
C ARG A 53 -4.59 14.17 -5.18
N CYS A 54 -3.88 13.42 -4.35
CA CYS A 54 -4.36 12.21 -3.70
C CYS A 54 -5.46 12.53 -2.67
N LYS A 55 -6.72 12.33 -3.07
CA LYS A 55 -7.92 12.56 -2.24
C LYS A 55 -8.65 11.25 -1.94
N ILE A 56 -9.54 11.28 -0.95
CA ILE A 56 -10.59 10.26 -0.79
C ILE A 56 -11.38 10.25 -2.11
N ASP A 57 -11.44 9.11 -2.79
CA ASP A 57 -11.92 8.88 -4.19
C ASP A 57 -10.88 8.94 -5.32
N CYS A 58 -9.61 9.27 -5.07
CA CYS A 58 -8.58 9.10 -6.10
C CYS A 58 -8.34 7.59 -6.37
N ALA A 59 -8.58 7.16 -7.60
CA ALA A 59 -8.40 5.78 -8.04
C ALA A 59 -7.09 5.53 -8.83
N MET A 60 -6.19 6.52 -8.89
CA MET A 60 -4.97 6.39 -9.69
C MET A 60 -4.07 5.25 -9.19
N CYS A 61 -4.04 5.00 -7.88
CA CYS A 61 -3.28 3.87 -7.33
C CYS A 61 -3.89 2.50 -7.67
N CYS A 62 -5.15 2.47 -8.09
CA CYS A 62 -5.86 1.26 -8.51
C CYS A 62 -5.66 0.91 -9.99
N LYS A 63 -4.98 1.77 -10.77
CA LYS A 63 -4.80 1.62 -12.22
C LYS A 63 -3.32 1.58 -12.59
N GLY A 64 -2.90 0.53 -13.27
CA GLY A 64 -1.57 0.45 -13.90
C GLY A 64 -0.38 0.42 -12.95
N LEU A 65 -0.59 0.02 -11.68
CA LEU A 65 0.46 -0.11 -10.68
C LEU A 65 0.57 -1.54 -10.18
N HIS A 66 1.70 -1.87 -9.55
CA HIS A 66 1.88 -3.13 -8.85
C HIS A 66 0.85 -3.21 -7.72
N PRO A 67 0.06 -4.30 -7.62
CA PRO A 67 -0.88 -4.46 -6.52
C PRO A 67 -0.12 -4.41 -5.19
N PRO A 68 -0.73 -3.84 -4.13
CA PRO A 68 -0.12 -3.83 -2.81
C PRO A 68 0.05 -5.27 -2.32
N TYR A 69 1.09 -5.52 -1.53
CA TYR A 69 1.08 -6.68 -0.65
C TYR A 69 0.32 -6.36 0.62
N VAL A 70 -0.22 -7.40 1.24
CA VAL A 70 -1.15 -7.37 2.36
C VAL A 70 -0.76 -8.50 3.29
N THR A 71 -0.78 -8.25 4.58
CA THR A 71 -0.56 -9.29 5.60
C THR A 71 -1.85 -10.04 5.93
N ALA A 72 -1.77 -11.15 6.67
CA ALA A 72 -2.97 -11.91 7.03
C ALA A 72 -3.93 -11.11 7.91
N VAL A 73 -3.41 -10.32 8.87
CA VAL A 73 -4.24 -9.47 9.73
C VAL A 73 -4.96 -8.36 8.94
N GLU A 74 -4.31 -7.80 7.93
CA GLU A 74 -4.96 -6.83 7.03
C GLU A 74 -6.01 -7.51 6.14
N TRP A 75 -5.72 -8.72 5.68
CA TRP A 75 -6.65 -9.48 4.85
C TRP A 75 -7.91 -9.88 5.60
N GLU A 76 -7.80 -10.27 6.87
CA GLU A 76 -8.95 -10.59 7.73
C GLU A 76 -9.95 -9.43 7.79
N LEU A 77 -9.45 -8.21 8.03
CA LEU A 77 -10.28 -7.01 8.05
C LEU A 77 -10.93 -6.73 6.67
N ILE A 78 -10.17 -6.92 5.59
CA ILE A 78 -10.68 -6.74 4.22
C ILE A 78 -11.77 -7.77 3.91
N LEU A 79 -11.56 -9.03 4.29
CA LEU A 79 -12.49 -10.14 4.04
C LEU A 79 -13.80 -9.92 4.80
N TYR A 80 -13.71 -9.55 6.08
CA TYR A 80 -14.86 -9.17 6.90
C TYR A 80 -15.68 -8.07 6.21
N TYR A 81 -15.02 -7.01 5.77
CA TYR A 81 -15.68 -5.88 5.09
C TYR A 81 -16.31 -6.25 3.75
N ILE A 82 -15.66 -7.10 2.94
CA ILE A 82 -16.23 -7.60 1.67
C ILE A 82 -17.48 -8.44 1.92
N ASN A 83 -17.50 -9.21 3.00
CA ASN A 83 -18.64 -10.06 3.34
C ASN A 83 -19.91 -9.27 3.70
N GLU A 84 -19.77 -8.00 4.09
CA GLU A 84 -20.89 -7.07 4.30
C GLU A 84 -21.41 -6.42 3.01
N PHE A 85 -20.75 -6.63 1.86
CA PHE A 85 -21.21 -6.04 0.60
C PHE A 85 -22.52 -6.66 0.08
N PRO A 86 -23.30 -5.90 -0.72
CA PRO A 86 -24.36 -6.50 -1.54
C PRO A 86 -23.79 -7.57 -2.47
N GLN A 87 -24.54 -8.67 -2.68
CA GLN A 87 -24.09 -9.81 -3.51
C GLN A 87 -23.63 -9.38 -4.91
N ILE A 88 -24.32 -8.42 -5.54
CA ILE A 88 -23.95 -7.88 -6.86
C ILE A 88 -22.53 -7.29 -6.89
N ILE A 89 -22.09 -6.66 -5.79
CA ILE A 89 -20.73 -6.10 -5.67
C ILE A 89 -19.72 -7.22 -5.45
N LYS A 90 -20.06 -8.22 -4.63
CA LYS A 90 -19.21 -9.41 -4.43
C LYS A 90 -18.98 -10.15 -5.74
N ASP A 91 -20.05 -10.39 -6.52
CA ASP A 91 -19.98 -11.06 -7.81
C ASP A 91 -19.07 -10.31 -8.79
N GLU A 92 -19.16 -8.98 -8.82
CA GLU A 92 -18.29 -8.15 -9.67
C GLU A 92 -16.81 -8.20 -9.24
N ILE A 93 -16.54 -8.19 -7.93
CA ILE A 93 -15.18 -8.36 -7.39
C ILE A 93 -14.64 -9.74 -7.75
N VAL A 94 -15.41 -10.81 -7.56
CA VAL A 94 -15.03 -12.18 -7.89
C VAL A 94 -14.73 -12.32 -9.39
N ARG A 95 -15.59 -11.77 -10.25
CA ARG A 95 -15.40 -11.77 -11.70
C ARG A 95 -14.09 -11.08 -12.09
N ARG A 96 -13.82 -9.90 -11.52
CA ARG A 96 -12.58 -9.14 -11.78
C ARG A 96 -11.35 -9.83 -11.23
N ALA A 97 -11.44 -10.43 -10.05
CA ALA A 97 -10.35 -11.17 -9.44
C ALA A 97 -9.90 -12.32 -10.34
N ARG A 98 -10.86 -13.09 -10.87
CA ARG A 98 -10.59 -14.18 -11.81
C ARG A 98 -9.97 -13.70 -13.11
N PHE A 99 -10.51 -12.62 -13.69
CA PHE A 99 -9.92 -12.02 -14.88
C PHE A 99 -8.47 -11.57 -14.61
N TYR A 100 -8.24 -10.88 -13.49
CA TYR A 100 -6.92 -10.41 -13.07
C TYR A 100 -5.95 -11.58 -12.91
N ALA A 101 -6.36 -12.64 -12.19
CA ALA A 101 -5.54 -13.81 -11.97
C ALA A 101 -5.20 -14.55 -13.27
N ALA A 102 -6.17 -14.68 -14.19
CA ALA A 102 -5.95 -15.31 -15.49
C ALA A 102 -5.01 -14.50 -16.39
N GLU A 103 -5.21 -13.18 -16.45
CA GLU A 103 -4.44 -12.29 -17.33
C GLU A 103 -3.02 -12.03 -16.81
N TYR A 104 -2.86 -11.87 -15.48
CA TYR A 104 -1.62 -11.41 -14.87
C TYR A 104 -0.94 -12.48 -14.00
N ARG A 105 -1.26 -13.77 -14.21
CA ARG A 105 -0.77 -14.91 -13.42
C ARG A 105 0.74 -14.86 -13.15
N ASP A 106 1.53 -14.79 -14.22
CA ASP A 106 2.99 -14.84 -14.11
C ASP A 106 3.56 -13.60 -13.40
N SER A 107 2.91 -12.44 -13.58
CA SER A 107 3.29 -11.21 -12.87
C SER A 107 2.96 -11.29 -11.39
N LEU A 108 1.83 -11.88 -11.02
CA LEU A 108 1.47 -12.12 -9.61
C LEU A 108 2.45 -13.06 -8.94
N LEU A 109 2.81 -14.17 -9.60
CA LEU A 109 3.80 -15.11 -9.08
C LEU A 109 5.19 -14.47 -8.96
N LEU A 110 5.62 -13.73 -9.97
CA LEU A 110 6.90 -13.02 -9.93
C LEU A 110 6.95 -12.00 -8.78
N GLN A 111 5.87 -11.23 -8.60
CA GLN A 111 5.78 -10.27 -7.50
C GLN A 111 5.74 -10.96 -6.14
N GLN A 112 5.06 -12.10 -6.03
CA GLN A 112 5.02 -12.89 -4.80
C GLN A 112 6.42 -13.38 -4.40
N ARG A 113 7.16 -13.94 -5.34
CA ARG A 113 8.56 -14.36 -5.14
C ARG A 113 9.47 -13.20 -4.71
N MET A 114 9.23 -12.00 -5.25
CA MET A 114 9.96 -10.80 -4.84
C MET A 114 9.64 -10.41 -3.38
N ILE A 115 8.39 -10.53 -2.94
CA ILE A 115 7.98 -10.26 -1.55
C ILE A 115 8.59 -11.28 -0.59
N GLU A 116 8.68 -12.54 -1.02
CA GLU A 116 9.26 -13.65 -0.25
C GLU A 116 10.79 -13.63 -0.22
N GLY A 117 11.43 -12.69 -0.94
CA GLY A 117 12.89 -12.57 -0.98
C GLY A 117 13.57 -13.65 -1.83
N GLU A 118 12.84 -14.33 -2.70
CA GLU A 118 13.39 -15.35 -3.61
C GLU A 118 14.09 -14.74 -4.83
N ILE A 119 13.91 -13.44 -5.07
CA ILE A 119 14.56 -12.71 -6.15
C ILE A 119 15.89 -12.15 -5.63
N PRO A 120 17.03 -12.48 -6.25
CA PRO A 120 18.33 -11.96 -5.84
C PRO A 120 18.38 -10.42 -5.88
N PRO A 121 19.06 -9.75 -4.94
CA PRO A 121 19.11 -8.29 -4.86
C PRO A 121 19.49 -7.60 -6.17
N GLU A 122 20.45 -8.17 -6.92
CA GLU A 122 20.92 -7.63 -8.20
C GLU A 122 19.85 -7.68 -9.32
N GLN A 123 18.81 -8.50 -9.16
CA GLN A 123 17.72 -8.67 -10.13
C GLN A 123 16.44 -7.89 -9.74
N ILE A 124 16.38 -7.30 -8.55
CA ILE A 124 15.17 -6.63 -8.04
C ILE A 124 14.75 -5.48 -8.98
N ARG A 125 15.71 -4.70 -9.48
CA ARG A 125 15.42 -3.56 -10.36
C ARG A 125 14.77 -4.01 -11.67
N ASP A 126 15.35 -5.00 -12.33
CA ASP A 126 14.86 -5.51 -13.61
C ASP A 126 13.51 -6.22 -13.44
N THR A 127 13.34 -6.91 -12.31
CA THR A 127 12.06 -7.51 -11.90
C THR A 127 10.99 -6.44 -11.74
N TYR A 128 11.30 -5.34 -11.05
CA TYR A 128 10.37 -4.22 -10.87
C TYR A 128 9.96 -3.58 -12.20
N GLN A 129 10.92 -3.38 -13.12
CA GLN A 129 10.64 -2.86 -14.46
C GLN A 129 9.74 -3.81 -15.27
N THR A 130 10.03 -5.11 -15.20
CA THR A 130 9.21 -6.15 -15.84
C THR A 130 7.78 -6.10 -15.31
N LEU A 131 7.60 -6.10 -13.99
CA LEU A 131 6.28 -5.98 -13.36
C LEU A 131 5.57 -4.69 -13.75
N ALA A 132 6.29 -3.56 -13.85
CA ALA A 132 5.69 -2.28 -14.20
C ALA A 132 5.13 -2.31 -15.63
N GLN A 133 5.87 -2.93 -16.56
CA GLN A 133 5.43 -3.08 -17.94
C GLN A 133 4.28 -4.08 -18.08
N SER A 134 4.34 -5.22 -17.38
CA SER A 134 3.32 -6.27 -17.45
C SER A 134 1.99 -5.84 -16.82
N LEU A 135 2.06 -5.03 -15.75
CA LEU A 135 0.89 -4.59 -14.99
C LEU A 135 0.39 -3.20 -15.36
N LYS A 136 0.95 -2.54 -16.38
CA LYS A 136 0.59 -1.15 -16.77
C LYS A 136 -0.89 -0.92 -17.10
N HIS A 137 -1.61 -1.98 -17.47
CA HIS A 137 -3.05 -1.94 -17.78
C HIS A 137 -3.90 -2.68 -16.74
N ALA A 138 -3.26 -3.24 -15.70
CA ALA A 138 -3.95 -3.93 -14.65
C ALA A 138 -4.83 -2.95 -13.86
N THR A 139 -6.03 -3.41 -13.51
CA THR A 139 -6.97 -2.63 -12.70
C THR A 139 -7.30 -3.42 -11.45
N CYS A 140 -7.17 -2.79 -10.28
CA CYS A 140 -7.45 -3.44 -8.99
C CYS A 140 -8.86 -4.08 -9.01
N PRO A 141 -9.01 -5.34 -8.60
CA PRO A 141 -10.32 -6.01 -8.54
C PRO A 141 -11.35 -5.25 -7.69
N PHE A 142 -10.90 -4.48 -6.71
CA PHE A 142 -11.76 -3.66 -5.84
C PHE A 142 -12.17 -2.31 -6.42
N LEU A 143 -11.74 -1.94 -7.63
CA LEU A 143 -12.08 -0.65 -8.22
C LEU A 143 -13.51 -0.64 -8.80
N VAL A 144 -14.53 -0.51 -7.97
CA VAL A 144 -15.94 -0.55 -8.39
C VAL A 144 -16.43 0.87 -8.69
N MET A 145 -16.99 1.10 -9.88
CA MET A 145 -17.48 2.42 -10.34
C MET A 145 -16.43 3.55 -10.19
N ASP A 146 -15.18 3.28 -10.60
CA ASP A 146 -14.05 4.20 -10.46
C ASP A 146 -13.72 4.65 -9.02
N LYS A 147 -14.24 3.94 -8.01
CA LYS A 147 -13.91 4.13 -6.60
C LYS A 147 -13.36 2.86 -5.97
N CYS A 148 -12.46 3.00 -5.00
CA CYS A 148 -11.97 1.85 -4.26
C CYS A 148 -13.10 1.31 -3.36
N GLY A 149 -13.61 0.13 -3.68
CA GLY A 149 -14.69 -0.51 -2.93
C GLY A 149 -14.32 -0.79 -1.48
N ILE A 150 -13.03 -1.05 -1.21
CA ILE A 150 -12.49 -1.32 0.13
C ILE A 150 -11.81 -0.11 0.76
N TYR A 151 -12.13 1.13 0.34
CA TYR A 151 -11.41 2.32 0.82
C TYR A 151 -11.28 2.41 2.36
N PRO A 152 -12.35 2.16 3.16
CA PRO A 152 -12.26 2.25 4.62
C PRO A 152 -11.29 1.25 5.26
N VAL A 153 -11.13 0.07 4.64
CA VAL A 153 -10.28 -1.02 5.11
C VAL A 153 -9.09 -1.26 4.17
N ARG A 154 -8.71 -0.26 3.37
CA ARG A 154 -7.62 -0.41 2.40
C ARG A 154 -6.31 -0.75 3.14
N PRO A 155 -5.47 -1.63 2.58
CA PRO A 155 -4.20 -2.01 3.20
C PRO A 155 -3.35 -0.78 3.52
N ALA A 156 -2.47 -0.89 4.53
CA ALA A 156 -1.54 0.17 4.92
C ALA A 156 -0.73 0.67 3.73
N LYS A 157 -0.24 -0.24 2.87
CA LYS A 157 0.48 0.16 1.66
C LYS A 157 -0.36 1.05 0.76
N CYS A 158 -1.67 0.81 0.62
CA CYS A 158 -2.57 1.70 -0.10
C CYS A 158 -2.80 3.03 0.62
N ARG A 159 -2.85 3.07 1.95
CA ARG A 159 -2.96 4.31 2.74
C ARG A 159 -1.74 5.20 2.55
N ALA A 160 -0.57 4.58 2.48
CA ALA A 160 0.71 5.26 2.34
C ALA A 160 0.93 5.86 0.94
N MET A 161 0.27 5.35 -0.10
CA MET A 161 0.46 5.79 -1.48
C MET A 161 0.15 7.28 -1.64
N GLY A 162 1.10 8.02 -2.22
CA GLY A 162 0.94 9.43 -2.55
C GLY A 162 1.27 10.40 -1.43
N ASN A 163 1.41 9.91 -0.19
CA ASN A 163 1.55 10.75 1.01
C ASN A 163 2.71 10.28 1.91
N THR A 164 3.53 9.34 1.44
CA THR A 164 4.71 8.85 2.17
C THR A 164 5.92 8.69 1.26
N LEU A 165 7.08 8.63 1.91
CA LEU A 165 8.35 8.26 1.31
C LEU A 165 8.68 6.80 1.64
N VAL A 166 9.35 6.11 0.74
CA VAL A 166 10.04 4.85 1.01
C VAL A 166 11.51 5.15 1.23
N GLN A 167 12.04 4.71 2.35
CA GLN A 167 13.45 4.80 2.65
C GLN A 167 14.16 3.53 2.18
N ILE A 168 15.16 3.72 1.32
CA ILE A 168 16.09 2.70 0.84
C ILE A 168 17.44 3.02 1.50
N GLU A 169 17.97 2.05 2.26
CA GLU A 169 19.16 2.23 3.10
C GLU A 169 19.03 3.43 4.07
N GLU A 170 20.12 4.11 4.41
CA GLU A 170 20.09 5.26 5.34
C GLU A 170 19.80 6.61 4.67
N THR A 171 19.83 6.68 3.34
CA THR A 171 19.99 7.96 2.64
C THR A 171 18.94 8.25 1.57
N VAL A 172 18.40 7.22 0.91
CA VAL A 172 17.54 7.42 -0.26
C VAL A 172 16.08 7.39 0.17
N LYS A 173 15.34 8.47 -0.11
CA LYS A 173 13.90 8.55 0.10
C LYS A 173 13.19 8.75 -1.23
N VAL A 174 12.30 7.83 -1.60
CA VAL A 174 11.58 7.82 -2.88
C VAL A 174 10.09 8.01 -2.64
N HIS A 175 9.43 8.81 -3.47
CA HIS A 175 8.00 9.01 -3.36
C HIS A 175 7.21 7.75 -3.77
N THR A 176 6.14 7.45 -3.05
CA THR A 176 5.34 6.23 -3.28
C THR A 176 4.41 6.31 -4.50
N CYS A 177 4.11 7.50 -5.01
CA CYS A 177 3.25 7.68 -6.18
C CYS A 177 3.95 8.46 -7.29
N ALA A 178 4.17 7.83 -8.44
CA ALA A 178 4.78 8.45 -9.61
C ALA A 178 3.99 9.66 -10.13
N TRP A 179 2.66 9.64 -10.01
CA TRP A 179 1.78 10.73 -10.45
C TRP A 179 1.90 11.98 -9.59
N GLU A 180 2.26 11.83 -8.32
CA GLU A 180 2.46 12.96 -7.41
C GLU A 180 3.90 13.48 -7.45
N ILE A 181 4.87 12.71 -7.96
CA ILE A 181 6.27 13.16 -8.07
C ILE A 181 6.35 14.47 -8.85
N SER A 182 5.68 14.57 -10.00
CA SER A 182 5.69 15.81 -10.78
C SER A 182 5.08 16.99 -10.02
N ASN A 183 4.00 16.75 -9.26
CA ASN A 183 3.38 17.79 -8.45
C ASN A 183 4.32 18.29 -7.34
N PHE A 184 5.09 17.38 -6.73
CA PHE A 184 6.10 17.75 -5.73
C PHE A 184 7.30 18.45 -6.36
N GLU A 185 7.76 18.03 -7.54
CA GLU A 185 8.85 18.71 -8.26
C GLU A 185 8.48 20.15 -8.61
N ASP A 186 7.25 20.39 -9.04
CA ASP A 186 6.74 21.73 -9.30
C ASP A 186 6.69 22.56 -8.03
N PHE A 187 6.10 22.02 -6.96
CA PHE A 187 6.04 22.70 -5.66
C PHE A 187 7.44 23.03 -5.10
N MET A 188 8.37 22.08 -5.12
CA MET A 188 9.74 22.29 -4.65
C MET A 188 10.47 23.39 -5.45
N ARG A 189 10.22 23.46 -6.76
CA ARG A 189 10.74 24.55 -7.60
C ARG A 189 10.18 25.91 -7.20
N GLU A 190 8.88 25.97 -6.90
CA GLU A 190 8.23 27.22 -6.45
C GLU A 190 8.70 27.68 -5.06
N GLN A 191 9.01 26.74 -4.18
CA GLN A 191 9.50 27.03 -2.82
C GLN A 191 11.02 27.28 -2.74
N ASP A 192 11.74 27.22 -3.85
CA ASP A 192 13.21 27.25 -3.91
C ASP A 192 13.88 26.29 -2.89
N SER A 193 13.26 25.13 -2.66
CA SER A 193 13.66 24.17 -1.66
C SER A 193 13.43 22.74 -2.13
N ARG A 194 14.42 21.86 -1.89
CA ARG A 194 14.32 20.42 -2.18
C ARG A 194 13.96 19.57 -0.96
N ALA A 195 13.64 20.22 0.16
CA ALA A 195 13.37 19.54 1.41
C ALA A 195 11.86 19.26 1.54
N LEU A 196 11.52 17.99 1.75
CA LEU A 196 10.17 17.53 2.07
C LEU A 196 10.19 16.80 3.42
N THR A 197 9.21 17.10 4.26
CA THR A 197 8.93 16.36 5.48
C THR A 197 7.67 15.54 5.26
N MET A 198 7.81 14.21 5.28
CA MET A 198 6.72 13.26 5.07
C MET A 198 6.98 12.00 5.90
N PRO A 199 5.93 11.25 6.29
CA PRO A 199 6.08 9.93 6.91
C PRO A 199 6.82 8.96 5.98
N VAL A 200 7.44 7.95 6.60
CA VAL A 200 8.27 6.92 5.96
C VAL A 200 7.56 5.58 6.09
N TRP A 201 7.19 5.01 4.95
CA TRP A 201 6.45 3.74 4.85
C TRP A 201 7.09 2.60 5.66
N ASN A 202 8.42 2.46 5.59
CA ASN A 202 9.16 1.37 6.23
C ASN A 202 8.94 1.28 7.76
N VAL A 203 8.56 2.38 8.42
CA VAL A 203 8.27 2.37 9.85
C VAL A 203 6.95 1.64 10.11
N PHE A 204 5.90 1.97 9.37
CA PHE A 204 4.59 1.32 9.48
C PHE A 204 4.67 -0.15 9.09
N GLU A 205 5.42 -0.47 8.03
CA GLU A 205 5.61 -1.86 7.59
C GLU A 205 6.15 -2.75 8.73
N LYS A 206 7.17 -2.28 9.47
CA LYS A 206 7.72 -3.03 10.60
C LYS A 206 6.71 -3.26 11.72
N VAL A 207 5.87 -2.27 12.01
CA VAL A 207 4.83 -2.39 13.04
C VAL A 207 3.78 -3.41 12.60
N ILE A 208 3.37 -3.36 11.33
CA ILE A 208 2.42 -4.33 10.75
C ILE A 208 2.99 -5.75 10.76
N GLU A 209 4.29 -5.90 10.51
CA GLU A 209 4.97 -7.20 10.62
C GLU A 209 4.99 -7.76 12.05
N ILE A 210 5.07 -6.90 13.07
CA ILE A 210 5.01 -7.30 14.48
C ILE A 210 3.61 -7.80 14.87
N ILE A 211 2.56 -7.11 14.42
CA ILE A 211 1.17 -7.49 14.74
C ILE A 211 0.65 -8.66 13.88
N ASN A 212 1.28 -8.93 12.73
CA ASN A 212 0.88 -10.02 11.86
C ASN A 212 1.18 -11.38 12.54
N PRO A 213 0.25 -12.35 12.55
CA PRO A 213 0.46 -13.59 13.29
C PRO A 213 1.70 -14.36 12.79
N PRO A 214 2.54 -14.92 13.68
CA PRO A 214 3.79 -15.55 13.31
C PRO A 214 3.63 -16.64 12.24
N GLY A 215 4.48 -16.55 11.22
CA GLY A 215 4.50 -17.47 10.09
C GLY A 215 3.39 -17.24 9.07
N SER A 216 2.43 -16.34 9.29
CA SER A 216 1.37 -16.06 8.30
C SER A 216 1.93 -15.52 6.99
N MET A 217 1.19 -15.74 5.92
CA MET A 217 1.56 -15.28 4.59
C MET A 217 1.55 -13.75 4.50
N LYS A 218 2.44 -13.21 3.68
CA LYS A 218 2.38 -11.85 3.11
C LYS A 218 2.21 -12.02 1.61
N ALA A 219 1.09 -11.58 1.06
CA ALA A 219 0.78 -11.81 -0.35
C ALA A 219 0.31 -10.57 -1.06
N VAL A 220 0.46 -10.53 -2.38
CA VAL A 220 -0.19 -9.50 -3.19
C VAL A 220 -1.71 -9.59 -3.07
N LEU A 221 -2.40 -8.46 -2.98
CA LEU A 221 -3.84 -8.40 -2.72
C LEU A 221 -4.70 -9.26 -3.67
N PRO A 222 -4.43 -9.34 -5.00
CA PRO A 222 -5.17 -10.24 -5.87
C PRO A 222 -4.96 -11.72 -5.57
N VAL A 223 -3.80 -12.10 -5.03
CA VAL A 223 -3.51 -13.49 -4.60
C VAL A 223 -4.34 -13.84 -3.37
N TRP A 224 -4.39 -12.96 -2.37
CA TRP A 224 -5.30 -13.13 -1.23
C TRP A 224 -6.75 -13.31 -1.68
N LEU A 225 -7.20 -12.46 -2.60
CA LEU A 225 -8.56 -12.50 -3.10
C LEU A 225 -8.90 -13.81 -3.81
N ILE A 226 -8.05 -14.28 -4.73
CA ILE A 226 -8.36 -15.47 -5.52
C ILE A 226 -8.28 -16.76 -4.70
N THR A 227 -7.39 -16.83 -3.71
CA THR A 227 -7.30 -18.01 -2.84
C THR A 227 -8.50 -18.17 -1.91
N HIS A 228 -9.21 -17.07 -1.65
CA HIS A 228 -10.43 -17.02 -0.84
C HIS A 228 -11.72 -17.08 -1.66
N ILE A 229 -11.64 -17.49 -2.93
CA ILE A 229 -12.81 -17.74 -3.78
C ILE A 229 -13.01 -19.25 -3.94
N ARG A 230 -14.21 -19.75 -3.61
CA ARG A 230 -14.65 -21.14 -3.84
C ARG A 230 -15.91 -21.17 -4.66
N GLY A 231 -15.84 -21.76 -5.85
CA GLY A 231 -16.91 -21.60 -6.83
C GLY A 231 -17.15 -20.10 -7.04
N ASN A 232 -18.40 -19.64 -7.02
CA ASN A 232 -18.74 -18.24 -7.22
C ASN A 232 -18.84 -17.42 -5.92
N SER A 233 -18.40 -17.97 -4.79
CA SER A 233 -18.54 -17.34 -3.48
C SER A 233 -17.18 -17.01 -2.87
N MET A 234 -17.13 -15.91 -2.12
CA MET A 234 -16.04 -15.60 -1.20
C MET A 234 -16.13 -16.50 0.04
N LEU A 235 -14.99 -16.88 0.58
CA LEU A 235 -14.92 -17.54 1.89
C LEU A 235 -15.25 -16.55 3.01
N GLU A 236 -15.81 -17.07 4.10
CA GLU A 236 -16.12 -16.26 5.30
C GLU A 236 -14.91 -16.16 6.23
N GLU A 237 -14.15 -17.24 6.36
CA GLU A 237 -12.98 -17.31 7.25
C GLU A 237 -11.67 -17.08 6.47
N PRO A 238 -10.74 -16.28 7.04
CA PRO A 238 -9.42 -16.12 6.45
C PRO A 238 -8.58 -17.38 6.68
N ASP A 239 -7.92 -17.87 5.63
CA ASP A 239 -6.82 -18.83 5.74
C ASP A 239 -5.51 -18.04 5.79
N PRO A 240 -4.77 -18.00 6.90
CA PRO A 240 -3.55 -17.20 7.02
C PRO A 240 -2.40 -17.72 6.14
N LYS A 241 -2.53 -18.91 5.55
CA LYS A 241 -1.52 -19.57 4.69
C LYS A 241 -2.20 -20.30 3.53
N PRO A 242 -2.94 -19.59 2.67
CA PRO A 242 -3.65 -20.25 1.61
C PRO A 242 -2.68 -20.87 0.61
N ALA A 243 -2.99 -22.08 0.13
CA ALA A 243 -2.22 -22.69 -0.93
C ALA A 243 -2.29 -21.84 -2.21
N LEU A 244 -1.13 -21.49 -2.76
CA LEU A 244 -1.02 -20.77 -4.03
C LEU A 244 -1.34 -21.68 -5.20
N VAL A 245 -2.62 -21.83 -5.49
CA VAL A 245 -3.12 -22.49 -6.70
C VAL A 245 -3.70 -21.42 -7.61
N LEU A 246 -2.81 -20.74 -8.35
CA LEU A 246 -3.14 -19.75 -9.39
C LEU A 246 -3.24 -20.38 -10.76
#